data_AF-A0A7C6LCV0-F1
#
_entry.id   AF-A0A7C6LCV0-F1
#
_cell.length_a   1.000
_cell.length_b   1.000
_cell.length_c   1.000
_cell.angle_alpha   90.00
_cell.angle_beta   90.00
_cell.angle_gamma   90.00
#
_symmetry.space_group_name_H-M   'P 1'
#
loop_
_entity.id
_entity.type
_entity.pdbx_description
1 polymer ?
#
loop_
_entity_poly.entity_id
_entity_poly.type
_entity_poly.pdbx_seq_one_letter_code
_entity_poly.pdbx_strand_id
1 'polypeptide(L)'
;MTPEELEARARERLVAQRQRTESMELSAGELYEIYQRMSKAIDGISSPVTLEDIWTTLVESEHLRSLGCEIIGQNGRQGLKISGVPGVAADVVLTISRELYEEGLADGTAKVHFASYGDPVFDAVLDYFSQYDLPTCITKLTVPVPQLEEVEVVALAAVCQESGGKRKAVLIRSWQDLKELQLAEGDRVHETELHELRQQLEREVNKEFNHYFGLQRIEKHNVRVAVAHEVVTLLVAKNLLEVRGHNAGKSPLFWPVLKEVEELVLERERILIDGLPTSILRTFSQELLFDYHVPSLGDVEAVPVPRIILTSACHVAGRLADSLKKKKSELSLVTVLGRINREVAVRMREV
;
A
#
# COMPACT_ATOMS: atom_id res chain seq x y z
N MET A 1 -10.89 -49.58 12.91
CA MET A 1 -9.84 -48.59 13.14
C MET A 1 -9.36 -48.74 14.57
N THR A 2 -8.08 -49.02 14.73
CA THR A 2 -7.45 -49.11 16.05
C THR A 2 -7.13 -47.70 16.57
N PRO A 3 -6.94 -47.53 17.90
CA PRO A 3 -6.54 -46.25 18.47
C PRO A 3 -5.24 -45.70 17.86
N GLU A 4 -4.30 -46.60 17.54
CA GLU A 4 -3.01 -46.28 16.93
C GLU A 4 -3.15 -45.74 15.50
N GLU A 5 -4.06 -46.28 14.70
CA GLU A 5 -4.38 -45.76 13.36
C GLU A 5 -5.02 -44.37 13.43
N LEU A 6 -5.76 -44.07 14.50
CA LEU A 6 -6.41 -42.79 14.72
C LEU A 6 -5.40 -41.71 15.14
N GLU A 7 -4.45 -42.09 15.99
CA GLU A 7 -3.34 -41.23 16.42
C GLU A 7 -2.39 -40.89 15.27
N ALA A 8 -2.00 -41.89 14.46
CA ALA A 8 -1.14 -41.68 13.30
C ALA A 8 -1.77 -40.68 12.30
N ARG A 9 -3.08 -40.83 12.03
CA ARG A 9 -3.82 -39.98 11.09
C ARG A 9 -4.06 -38.57 11.63
N ALA A 10 -4.20 -38.41 12.95
CA ALA A 10 -4.27 -37.10 13.59
C ALA A 10 -2.91 -36.36 13.51
N ARG A 11 -1.81 -37.11 13.67
CA ARG A 11 -0.45 -36.57 13.59
C ARG A 11 -0.08 -36.11 12.17
N GLU A 12 -0.42 -36.89 11.15
CA GLU A 12 -0.26 -36.49 9.74
C GLU A 12 -1.05 -35.21 9.41
N ARG A 13 -2.30 -35.11 9.90
CA ARG A 13 -3.11 -33.90 9.71
C ARG A 13 -2.51 -32.67 10.37
N LEU A 14 -1.95 -32.80 11.57
CA LEU A 14 -1.28 -31.70 12.27
C LEU A 14 -0.02 -31.24 11.53
N VAL A 15 0.79 -32.16 11.01
CA VAL A 15 1.98 -31.83 10.22
C VAL A 15 1.60 -31.14 8.91
N ALA A 16 0.62 -31.67 8.19
CA ALA A 16 0.14 -31.08 6.93
C ALA A 16 -0.51 -29.70 7.15
N GLN A 17 -1.22 -29.50 8.26
CA GLN A 17 -1.79 -28.21 8.62
C GLN A 17 -0.70 -27.21 8.97
N ARG A 18 0.33 -27.62 9.71
CA ARG A 18 1.47 -26.75 10.07
C ARG A 18 2.28 -26.32 8.84
N GLN A 19 2.55 -27.24 7.93
CA GLN A 19 3.22 -26.94 6.65
C GLN A 19 2.38 -26.00 5.76
N ARG A 20 1.04 -26.13 5.77
CA ARG A 20 0.16 -25.19 5.06
C ARG A 20 0.17 -23.81 5.70
N THR A 21 0.10 -23.71 7.02
CA THR A 21 0.18 -22.42 7.74
C THR A 21 1.53 -21.74 7.48
N GLU A 22 2.64 -22.47 7.59
CA GLU A 22 3.99 -21.97 7.31
C GLU A 22 4.17 -21.54 5.84
N SER A 23 3.46 -22.17 4.89
CA SER A 23 3.46 -21.75 3.47
C SER A 23 2.56 -20.54 3.16
N MET A 24 1.68 -20.16 4.10
CA MET A 24 0.75 -19.03 3.97
C MET A 24 1.20 -17.80 4.76
N GLU A 25 2.22 -17.94 5.61
CA GLU A 25 2.81 -16.87 6.41
C GLU A 25 4.16 -16.49 5.80
N LEU A 26 4.37 -15.20 5.54
CA LEU A 26 5.69 -14.69 5.16
C LEU A 26 6.66 -14.93 6.32
N SER A 27 7.76 -15.62 6.05
CA SER A 27 8.79 -15.81 7.06
C SER A 27 9.43 -14.48 7.47
N ALA A 28 10.02 -14.43 8.67
CA ALA A 28 10.72 -13.23 9.14
C ALA A 28 11.86 -12.79 8.20
N GLY A 29 12.51 -13.75 7.51
CA GLY A 29 13.52 -13.48 6.48
C GLY A 29 12.93 -12.83 5.23
N GLU A 30 11.79 -13.32 4.75
CA GLU A 30 11.09 -12.71 3.61
C GLU A 30 10.55 -11.32 3.95
N LEU A 31 10.03 -11.11 5.17
CA LEU A 31 9.65 -9.79 5.65
C LEU A 31 10.84 -8.82 5.70
N TYR A 32 12.00 -9.29 6.17
CA TYR A 32 13.23 -8.50 6.19
C TYR A 32 13.71 -8.16 4.77
N GLU A 33 13.65 -9.11 3.83
CA GLU A 33 13.99 -8.86 2.44
C GLU A 33 13.03 -7.87 1.76
N ILE A 34 11.72 -7.97 2.02
CA ILE A 34 10.73 -7.00 1.55
C ILE A 34 11.08 -5.62 2.12
N TYR A 35 11.37 -5.53 3.42
CA TYR A 35 11.75 -4.27 4.06
C TYR A 35 13.05 -3.68 3.48
N GLN A 36 14.06 -4.51 3.22
CA GLN A 36 15.30 -4.07 2.55
C GLN A 36 15.06 -3.61 1.11
N ARG A 37 14.20 -4.29 0.34
CA ARG A 37 13.85 -3.87 -1.03
C ARG A 37 13.07 -2.57 -1.02
N MET A 38 12.18 -2.37 -0.05
CA MET A 38 11.48 -1.10 0.15
C MET A 38 12.44 0.02 0.57
N SER A 39 13.34 -0.24 1.52
CA SER A 39 14.39 0.71 1.92
C SER A 39 15.27 1.10 0.75
N LYS A 40 15.71 0.15 -0.08
CA LYS A 40 16.52 0.44 -1.29
C LYS A 40 15.74 1.19 -2.36
N ALA A 41 14.43 0.99 -2.45
CA ALA A 41 13.55 1.77 -3.32
C ALA A 41 13.37 3.20 -2.80
N ILE A 42 13.36 3.38 -1.48
CA ILE A 42 13.34 4.68 -0.79
C ILE A 42 14.70 5.38 -0.88
N ASP A 43 15.82 4.66 -0.85
CA ASP A 43 17.17 5.21 -1.03
C ASP A 43 17.39 5.83 -2.41
N GLY A 44 16.54 5.50 -3.39
CA GLY A 44 16.49 6.16 -4.70
C GLY A 44 15.73 7.49 -4.72
N ILE A 45 14.97 7.80 -3.65
CA ILE A 45 14.20 9.03 -3.47
C ILE A 45 15.04 9.96 -2.59
N SER A 46 15.84 10.82 -3.22
CA SER A 46 16.60 11.83 -2.48
C SER A 46 15.63 12.81 -1.84
N SER A 47 15.72 12.98 -0.51
CA SER A 47 14.97 14.02 0.20
C SER A 47 15.25 15.40 -0.42
N PRO A 48 14.23 16.27 -0.56
CA PRO A 48 14.41 17.66 -1.01
C PRO A 48 15.43 18.46 -0.20
N VAL A 49 15.55 18.15 1.10
CA VAL A 49 16.46 18.79 2.05
C VAL A 49 17.05 17.73 2.97
N THR A 50 18.37 17.75 3.16
CA THR A 50 19.12 16.87 4.07
C THR A 50 19.49 17.60 5.38
N LEU A 51 19.98 16.87 6.39
CA LEU A 51 20.47 17.48 7.63
C LEU A 51 21.67 18.40 7.36
N GLU A 52 22.53 17.99 6.44
CA GLU A 52 23.67 18.80 5.99
C GLU A 52 23.20 20.10 5.34
N ASP A 53 22.16 20.05 4.50
CA ASP A 53 21.57 21.26 3.89
C ASP A 53 21.01 22.21 4.96
N ILE A 54 20.29 21.68 5.96
CA ILE A 54 19.79 22.45 7.10
C ILE A 54 20.95 23.13 7.83
N TRP A 55 22.00 22.36 8.16
CA TRP A 55 23.14 22.86 8.90
C TRP A 55 23.87 23.96 8.13
N THR A 56 24.16 23.74 6.84
CA THR A 56 24.75 24.74 5.96
C THR A 56 23.91 26.01 5.94
N THR A 57 22.58 25.89 5.78
CA THR A 57 21.67 27.05 5.79
C THR A 57 21.78 27.88 7.07
N LEU A 58 21.74 27.22 8.22
CA LEU A 58 21.76 27.89 9.53
C LEU A 58 23.10 28.61 9.76
N VAL A 59 24.21 27.98 9.40
CA VAL A 59 25.57 28.51 9.58
C VAL A 59 25.88 29.64 8.59
N GLU A 60 25.41 29.52 7.36
CA GLU A 60 25.65 30.50 6.29
C GLU A 60 24.75 31.74 6.39
N SER A 61 23.64 31.67 7.16
CA SER A 61 22.70 32.78 7.34
C SER A 61 23.34 34.02 7.97
N GLU A 62 23.53 35.07 7.17
CA GLU A 62 23.96 36.38 7.65
C GLU A 62 22.93 37.00 8.61
N HIS A 63 21.64 36.74 8.38
CA HIS A 63 20.56 37.24 9.23
C HIS A 63 20.66 36.68 10.65
N LEU A 64 20.82 35.36 10.81
CA LEU A 64 21.00 34.74 12.13
C LEU A 64 22.24 35.26 12.85
N ARG A 65 23.36 35.47 12.12
CA ARG A 65 24.56 36.09 12.70
C ARG A 65 24.28 37.53 13.17
N SER A 66 23.51 38.31 12.41
CA SER A 66 23.16 39.67 12.79
C SER A 66 22.28 39.75 14.05
N LEU A 67 21.52 38.69 14.35
CA LEU A 67 20.75 38.52 15.60
C LEU A 67 21.63 38.09 16.78
N GLY A 68 22.92 37.82 16.56
CA GLY A 68 23.87 37.36 17.56
C GLY A 68 23.94 35.84 17.71
N CYS A 69 23.52 35.07 16.70
CA CYS A 69 23.75 33.63 16.69
C CYS A 69 25.23 33.35 16.40
N GLU A 70 25.83 32.42 17.14
CA GLU A 70 27.25 32.13 17.08
C GLU A 70 27.52 30.63 16.97
N ILE A 71 28.49 30.27 16.14
CA ILE A 71 28.91 28.87 16.01
C ILE A 71 29.85 28.55 17.18
N ILE A 72 29.54 27.49 17.90
CA ILE A 72 30.31 26.99 19.03
C ILE A 72 30.78 25.55 18.76
N GLY A 73 31.90 25.16 19.37
CA GLY A 73 32.45 23.81 19.29
C GLY A 73 33.74 23.68 18.46
N GLN A 74 34.45 22.57 18.62
CA GLN A 74 35.71 22.24 17.96
C GLN A 74 35.70 20.78 17.47
N ASN A 75 36.53 20.45 16.48
CA ASN A 75 36.76 19.09 15.97
C ASN A 75 35.52 18.35 15.44
N GLY A 76 34.69 19.01 14.62
CA GLY A 76 33.53 18.40 13.97
C GLY A 76 32.27 18.27 14.84
N ARG A 77 32.36 18.63 16.13
CA ARG A 77 31.22 18.78 17.04
C ARG A 77 30.79 20.24 17.09
N GLN A 78 30.04 20.66 16.08
CA GLN A 78 29.59 22.05 15.96
C GLN A 78 28.15 22.19 16.43
N GLY A 79 27.88 23.28 17.14
CA GLY A 79 26.56 23.74 17.51
C GLY A 79 26.39 25.21 17.15
N LEU A 80 25.16 25.65 16.92
CA LEU A 80 24.81 27.04 16.69
C LEU A 80 24.07 27.54 17.92
N LYS A 81 24.71 28.44 18.68
CA LYS A 81 24.06 29.14 19.78
C LYS A 81 23.04 30.13 19.19
N ILE A 82 21.77 29.98 19.59
CA ILE A 82 20.67 30.79 19.09
C ILE A 82 20.46 32.00 20.00
N SER A 83 20.37 33.17 19.39
CA SER A 83 20.15 34.46 20.05
C SER A 83 19.17 35.29 19.23
N GLY A 84 18.35 36.09 19.91
CA GLY A 84 17.49 37.08 19.25
C GLY A 84 16.27 36.52 18.50
N VAL A 85 16.02 35.21 18.55
CA VAL A 85 14.84 34.56 17.96
C VAL A 85 13.70 34.54 18.99
N PRO A 86 12.53 35.15 18.71
CA PRO A 86 11.38 35.13 19.60
C PRO A 86 10.92 33.69 19.91
N GLY A 87 10.61 33.41 21.18
CA GLY A 87 10.15 32.08 21.60
C GLY A 87 11.28 31.07 21.91
N VAL A 88 12.54 31.40 21.60
CA VAL A 88 13.70 30.60 21.97
C VAL A 88 14.34 31.16 23.24
N ALA A 89 14.60 30.30 24.23
CA ALA A 89 15.26 30.70 25.47
C ALA A 89 16.72 31.14 25.21
N ALA A 90 17.24 31.98 26.10
CA ALA A 90 18.66 32.32 26.08
C ALA A 90 19.52 31.06 26.30
N ASP A 91 20.71 31.03 25.68
CA ASP A 91 21.69 29.95 25.82
C ASP A 91 21.23 28.57 25.31
N VAL A 92 20.41 28.56 24.25
CA VAL A 92 20.02 27.35 23.53
C VAL A 92 20.96 27.12 22.34
N VAL A 93 21.29 25.86 22.08
CA VAL A 93 22.22 25.47 21.01
C VAL A 93 21.55 24.45 20.10
N LEU A 94 21.55 24.71 18.79
CA LEU A 94 21.10 23.77 17.77
C LEU A 94 22.28 22.98 17.19
N THR A 95 22.10 21.69 16.91
CA THR A 95 23.10 20.86 16.22
C THR A 95 22.45 19.79 15.35
N ILE A 96 23.16 19.36 14.31
CA ILE A 96 22.85 18.12 13.58
C ILE A 96 23.68 16.92 14.05
N SER A 97 24.63 17.13 14.97
CA SER A 97 25.47 16.06 15.51
C SER A 97 24.73 15.31 16.61
N ARG A 98 24.47 14.02 16.37
CA ARG A 98 23.86 13.14 17.36
C ARG A 98 24.69 13.04 18.63
N GLU A 99 26.02 12.95 18.49
CA GLU A 99 26.94 12.88 19.65
C GLU A 99 26.81 14.13 20.52
N LEU A 100 26.82 15.32 19.92
CA LEU A 100 26.71 16.57 20.68
C LEU A 100 25.34 16.72 21.35
N TYR A 101 24.27 16.24 20.70
CA TYR A 101 22.94 16.23 21.27
C TYR A 101 22.81 15.31 22.48
N GLU A 102 23.42 14.12 22.43
CA GLU A 102 23.37 13.13 23.51
C GLU A 102 24.33 13.44 24.67
N GLU A 103 25.55 13.90 24.38
CA GLU A 103 26.58 14.20 25.38
C GLU A 103 26.43 15.59 26.01
N GLY A 104 25.81 16.53 25.28
CA GLY A 104 25.73 17.94 25.67
C GLY A 104 27.06 18.68 25.54
N LEU A 105 27.08 19.95 25.95
CA LEU A 105 28.28 20.78 25.96
C LEU A 105 29.10 20.54 27.24
N ALA A 106 30.44 20.58 27.13
CA ALA A 106 31.36 20.25 28.22
C ALA A 106 31.22 21.16 29.46
N ASP A 107 30.75 22.38 29.24
CA ASP A 107 30.46 23.42 30.23
C ASP A 107 29.05 23.28 30.84
N GLY A 108 28.17 22.46 30.28
CA GLY A 108 26.87 22.08 30.86
C GLY A 108 25.85 23.22 31.01
N THR A 109 26.17 24.40 30.48
CA THR A 109 25.41 25.65 30.66
C THR A 109 24.26 25.81 29.69
N ALA A 110 24.39 25.25 28.49
CA ALA A 110 23.45 25.44 27.40
C ALA A 110 22.71 24.15 27.05
N LYS A 111 21.40 24.27 26.81
CA LYS A 111 20.57 23.14 26.39
C LYS A 111 20.75 22.89 24.90
N VAL A 112 21.14 21.67 24.54
CA VAL A 112 21.36 21.27 23.14
C VAL A 112 20.07 20.70 22.56
N HIS A 113 19.73 21.14 21.36
CA HIS A 113 18.55 20.79 20.57
C HIS A 113 18.97 20.31 19.19
N PHE A 114 18.14 19.46 18.56
CA PHE A 114 18.47 18.89 17.25
C PHE A 114 17.88 19.75 16.13
N ALA A 115 18.68 20.09 15.12
CA ALA A 115 18.26 20.92 13.98
C ALA A 115 17.50 20.08 12.94
N SER A 116 16.29 19.66 13.27
CA SER A 116 15.38 18.91 12.40
C SER A 116 13.93 19.23 12.72
N TYR A 117 13.06 19.05 11.73
CA TYR A 117 11.61 19.23 11.87
C TYR A 117 11.05 18.43 13.06
N GLY A 118 10.23 19.10 13.87
CA GLY A 118 9.60 18.53 15.07
C GLY A 118 10.39 18.76 16.37
N ASP A 119 11.60 19.32 16.31
CA ASP A 119 12.24 19.90 17.49
C ASP A 119 11.68 21.31 17.74
N PRO A 120 11.12 21.61 18.93
CA PRO A 120 10.48 22.89 19.20
C PRO A 120 11.35 24.13 18.99
N VAL A 121 12.68 24.01 19.17
CA VAL A 121 13.60 25.14 18.96
C VAL A 121 13.85 25.35 17.48
N PHE A 122 14.04 24.27 16.72
CA PHE A 122 14.20 24.36 15.27
C PHE A 122 12.92 24.89 14.61
N ASP A 123 11.76 24.40 15.02
CA ASP A 123 10.46 24.87 14.54
C ASP A 123 10.25 26.36 14.87
N ALA A 124 10.66 26.84 16.06
CA ALA A 124 10.61 28.25 16.41
C ALA A 124 11.50 29.13 15.51
N VAL A 125 12.66 28.62 15.08
CA VAL A 125 13.52 29.32 14.11
C VAL A 125 12.83 29.39 12.75
N LEU A 126 12.20 28.30 12.29
CA LEU A 126 11.44 28.30 11.03
C LEU A 126 10.23 29.25 11.10
N ASP A 127 9.50 29.25 12.22
CA ASP A 127 8.37 30.15 12.47
C ASP A 127 8.77 31.62 12.52
N TYR A 128 10.00 31.91 12.92
CA TYR A 128 10.54 33.25 12.84
C TYR A 128 10.75 33.69 11.38
N PHE A 129 11.28 32.81 10.52
CA PHE A 129 11.46 33.11 9.10
C PHE A 129 10.14 33.14 8.32
N SER A 130 9.12 32.39 8.75
CA SER A 130 7.80 32.39 8.08
C SER A 130 7.02 33.70 8.25
N GLN A 131 7.46 34.59 9.15
CA GLN A 131 6.89 35.92 9.34
C GLN A 131 7.27 36.92 8.24
N TYR A 132 8.29 36.60 7.44
CA TYR A 132 8.73 37.44 6.34
C TYR A 132 8.02 37.05 5.05
N ASP A 133 7.50 38.05 4.34
CA ASP A 133 6.97 37.83 3.00
C ASP A 133 8.08 37.42 2.03
N LEU A 134 7.76 36.51 1.12
CA LEU A 134 8.67 36.14 0.05
C LEU A 134 8.88 37.34 -0.89
N PRO A 135 10.11 37.54 -1.40
CA PRO A 135 10.37 38.52 -2.45
C PRO A 135 9.47 38.32 -3.67
N THR A 136 9.13 39.39 -4.40
CA THR A 136 8.22 39.31 -5.56
C THR A 136 8.73 38.42 -6.69
N CYS A 137 10.04 38.22 -6.76
CA CYS A 137 10.69 37.31 -7.71
C CYS A 137 10.52 35.84 -7.35
N ILE A 138 9.91 35.50 -6.21
CA ILE A 138 9.65 34.14 -5.74
C ILE A 138 8.14 33.97 -5.49
N THR A 139 7.60 32.81 -5.81
CA THR A 139 6.20 32.46 -5.54
C THR A 139 6.09 30.99 -5.20
N LYS A 140 5.35 30.67 -4.14
CA LYS A 140 5.04 29.28 -3.77
C LYS A 140 4.04 28.69 -4.76
N LEU A 141 4.37 27.53 -5.32
CA LEU A 141 3.48 26.70 -6.12
C LEU A 141 3.03 25.50 -5.31
N THR A 142 1.74 25.18 -5.42
CA THR A 142 1.12 24.03 -4.77
C THR A 142 0.28 23.30 -5.80
N VAL A 143 0.49 21.99 -5.90
CA VAL A 143 -0.25 21.09 -6.79
C VAL A 143 -0.83 19.94 -5.96
N PRO A 144 -2.15 19.72 -5.99
CA PRO A 144 -2.75 18.59 -5.30
C PRO A 144 -2.38 17.28 -6.00
N VAL A 145 -2.20 16.21 -5.21
CA VAL A 145 -1.98 14.89 -5.77
C VAL A 145 -3.33 14.26 -6.13
N PRO A 146 -3.55 13.84 -7.39
CA PRO A 146 -4.81 13.20 -7.76
C PRO A 146 -5.14 12.00 -6.88
N GLN A 147 -6.40 11.84 -6.48
CA GLN A 147 -6.90 10.71 -5.67
C GLN A 147 -6.37 10.63 -4.22
N LEU A 148 -5.56 11.60 -3.78
CA LEU A 148 -5.10 11.74 -2.39
C LEU A 148 -5.51 13.11 -1.87
N GLU A 149 -6.70 13.18 -1.23
CA GLU A 149 -7.38 14.45 -0.89
C GLU A 149 -6.60 15.34 0.09
N GLU A 150 -5.68 14.78 0.88
CA GLU A 150 -4.90 15.50 1.90
C GLU A 150 -3.41 15.64 1.52
N VAL A 151 -3.04 15.31 0.28
CA VAL A 151 -1.64 15.33 -0.15
C VAL A 151 -1.43 16.39 -1.23
N GLU A 152 -0.51 17.31 -0.95
CA GLU A 152 -0.10 18.36 -1.87
C GLU A 152 1.42 18.33 -2.04
N VAL A 153 1.87 18.63 -3.26
CA VAL A 153 3.28 18.84 -3.55
C VAL A 153 3.53 20.33 -3.70
N VAL A 154 4.59 20.79 -3.02
CA VAL A 154 4.99 22.19 -2.95
C VAL A 154 6.33 22.38 -3.63
N ALA A 155 6.46 23.45 -4.41
CA ALA A 155 7.72 23.93 -4.95
C ALA A 155 7.76 25.46 -4.91
N LEU A 156 8.93 26.06 -5.06
CA LEU A 156 9.06 27.51 -5.27
C LEU A 156 9.32 27.78 -6.75
N ALA A 157 8.59 28.73 -7.32
CA ALA A 157 8.93 29.35 -8.59
C ALA A 157 9.77 30.59 -8.31
N ALA A 158 10.92 30.73 -8.96
CA ALA A 158 11.78 31.89 -8.82
C ALA A 158 12.16 32.47 -10.19
N VAL A 159 12.29 33.79 -10.29
CA VAL A 159 12.89 34.46 -11.44
C VAL A 159 14.35 34.75 -11.16
N CYS A 160 15.21 34.27 -12.05
CA CYS A 160 16.65 34.35 -11.93
C CYS A 160 17.28 35.11 -13.10
N GLN A 161 18.49 35.62 -12.87
CA GLN A 161 19.35 36.15 -13.92
C GLN A 161 20.30 35.06 -14.40
N GLU A 162 20.24 34.70 -15.67
CA GLU A 162 21.24 33.83 -16.31
C GLU A 162 22.51 34.62 -16.66
N SER A 163 23.62 33.88 -16.82
CA SER A 163 24.89 34.37 -17.37
C SER A 163 24.65 35.10 -18.71
N GLY A 164 24.69 36.43 -18.67
CA GLY A 164 24.34 37.29 -19.81
C GLY A 164 23.15 38.23 -19.57
N GLY A 165 22.61 38.29 -18.35
CA GLY A 165 21.56 39.24 -17.94
C GLY A 165 20.17 38.89 -18.45
N LYS A 166 19.98 37.66 -18.95
CA LYS A 166 18.67 37.19 -19.41
C LYS A 166 17.86 36.68 -18.22
N ARG A 167 16.60 37.08 -18.19
CA ARG A 167 15.60 36.66 -17.22
C ARG A 167 15.12 35.24 -17.52
N LYS A 168 15.00 34.39 -16.50
CA LYS A 168 14.43 33.04 -16.60
C LYS A 168 13.68 32.65 -15.33
N ALA A 169 12.46 32.14 -15.49
CA ALA A 169 11.74 31.51 -14.40
C ALA A 169 12.18 30.04 -14.24
N VAL A 170 12.41 29.61 -13.00
CA VAL A 170 12.87 28.26 -12.64
C VAL A 170 12.02 27.68 -11.51
N LEU A 171 11.95 26.35 -11.47
CA LEU A 171 11.29 25.60 -10.41
C LEU A 171 12.34 25.08 -9.42
N ILE A 172 12.21 25.47 -8.16
CA ILE A 172 13.05 25.03 -7.04
C ILE A 172 12.25 23.99 -6.25
N ARG A 173 12.77 22.76 -6.21
CA ARG A 173 12.12 21.61 -5.55
C ARG A 173 12.98 21.04 -4.44
N SER A 174 14.28 21.30 -4.49
CA SER A 174 15.27 20.78 -3.55
C SER A 174 16.32 21.83 -3.23
N TRP A 175 17.09 21.60 -2.17
CA TRP A 175 18.23 22.43 -1.81
C TRP A 175 19.26 22.54 -2.95
N GLN A 176 19.42 21.49 -3.76
CA GLN A 176 20.36 21.50 -4.87
C GLN A 176 19.99 22.52 -5.96
N ASP A 177 18.70 22.80 -6.14
CA ASP A 177 18.22 23.77 -7.13
C ASP A 177 18.57 25.22 -6.75
N LEU A 178 18.95 25.47 -5.48
CA LEU A 178 19.41 26.78 -5.01
C LEU A 178 20.88 27.05 -5.33
N LYS A 179 21.67 26.02 -5.66
CA LYS A 179 23.09 26.17 -5.95
C LYS A 179 23.26 27.00 -7.23
N GLU A 180 24.12 28.01 -7.15
CA GLU A 180 24.43 28.94 -8.26
C GLU A 180 23.24 29.82 -8.72
N LEU A 181 22.15 29.84 -7.95
CA LEU A 181 20.96 30.60 -8.29
C LEU A 181 21.15 32.09 -7.96
N GLN A 182 20.95 32.97 -8.95
CA GLN A 182 20.99 34.42 -8.77
C GLN A 182 19.59 35.00 -8.98
N LEU A 183 18.96 35.44 -7.90
CA LEU A 183 17.61 35.99 -7.94
C LEU A 183 17.57 37.35 -8.67
N ALA A 184 16.56 37.54 -9.50
CA ALA A 184 16.24 38.83 -10.08
C ALA A 184 15.35 39.63 -9.13
N GLU A 185 15.90 40.11 -8.01
CA GLU A 185 15.15 40.75 -6.90
C GLU A 185 14.26 41.93 -7.32
N GLY A 186 14.64 42.65 -8.38
CA GLY A 186 13.86 43.77 -8.92
C GLY A 186 12.69 43.37 -9.83
N ASP A 187 12.40 42.08 -9.97
CA ASP A 187 11.41 41.54 -10.90
C ASP A 187 10.33 40.73 -10.16
N ARG A 188 9.35 40.23 -10.92
CA ARG A 188 8.28 39.36 -10.44
C ARG A 188 8.08 38.17 -11.37
N VAL A 189 7.61 37.06 -10.82
CA VAL A 189 7.17 35.93 -11.64
C VAL A 189 5.92 36.33 -12.43
N HIS A 190 5.91 36.11 -13.75
CA HIS A 190 4.74 36.42 -14.56
C HIS A 190 3.74 35.26 -14.59
N GLU A 191 2.46 35.57 -14.76
CA GLU A 191 1.38 34.58 -14.76
C GLU A 191 1.57 33.46 -15.81
N THR A 192 2.11 33.81 -16.97
CA THR A 192 2.40 32.85 -18.04
C THR A 192 3.48 31.86 -17.63
N GLU A 193 4.52 32.32 -16.92
CA GLU A 193 5.60 31.48 -16.43
C GLU A 193 5.15 30.62 -15.25
N LEU A 194 4.36 31.19 -14.35
CA LEU A 194 3.72 30.44 -13.27
C LEU A 194 2.87 29.29 -13.81
N HIS A 195 2.13 29.54 -14.90
CA HIS A 195 1.34 28.49 -15.55
C HIS A 195 2.21 27.36 -16.13
N GLU A 196 3.30 27.71 -16.82
CA GLU A 196 4.25 26.72 -17.38
C GLU A 196 4.93 25.89 -16.28
N LEU A 197 5.42 26.54 -15.23
CA LEU A 197 6.06 25.88 -14.10
C LEU A 197 5.07 25.02 -13.31
N ARG A 198 3.81 25.45 -13.17
CA ARG A 198 2.74 24.63 -12.57
C ARG A 198 2.48 23.37 -13.39
N GLN A 199 2.37 23.48 -14.73
CA GLN A 199 2.22 22.30 -15.59
C GLN A 199 3.42 21.36 -15.50
N GLN A 200 4.63 21.91 -15.37
CA GLN A 200 5.83 21.10 -15.15
C GLN A 200 5.72 20.31 -13.83
N LEU A 201 5.36 20.97 -12.73
CA LEU A 201 5.17 20.33 -11.43
C LEU A 201 4.07 19.26 -11.47
N GLU A 202 2.94 19.53 -12.12
CA GLU A 202 1.86 18.54 -12.31
C GLU A 202 2.32 17.28 -13.05
N ARG A 203 3.18 17.41 -14.07
CA ARG A 203 3.73 16.24 -14.79
C ARG A 203 4.62 15.41 -13.88
N GLU A 204 5.40 16.05 -13.02
CA GLU A 204 6.28 15.37 -12.06
C GLU A 204 5.47 14.65 -10.98
N VAL A 205 4.46 15.32 -10.41
CA VAL A 205 3.50 14.71 -9.46
C VAL A 205 2.85 13.49 -10.09
N ASN A 206 2.34 13.60 -11.31
CA ASN A 206 1.73 12.46 -11.98
C ASN A 206 2.70 11.29 -12.19
N LYS A 207 3.99 11.56 -12.42
CA LYS A 207 5.01 10.54 -12.61
C LYS A 207 5.37 9.84 -11.30
N GLU A 208 5.53 10.61 -10.22
CA GLU A 208 5.90 10.10 -8.89
C GLU A 208 4.75 9.29 -8.28
N PHE A 209 3.53 9.83 -8.32
CA PHE A 209 2.36 9.24 -7.68
C PHE A 209 1.60 8.25 -8.58
N ASN A 210 2.08 7.98 -9.80
CA ASN A 210 1.42 7.09 -10.77
C ASN A 210 1.06 5.71 -10.19
N HIS A 211 1.91 5.17 -9.32
CA HIS A 211 1.72 3.86 -8.70
C HIS A 211 0.50 3.83 -7.76
N TYR A 212 0.18 4.95 -7.10
CA TYR A 212 -1.00 5.06 -6.25
C TYR A 212 -2.29 5.09 -7.07
N PHE A 213 -2.26 5.65 -8.29
CA PHE A 213 -3.42 5.70 -9.17
C PHE A 213 -3.90 4.30 -9.62
N GLY A 214 -3.02 3.31 -9.61
CA GLY A 214 -3.34 1.92 -9.93
C GLY A 214 -4.02 1.15 -8.79
N LEU A 215 -3.89 1.61 -7.54
CA LEU A 215 -4.23 0.81 -6.36
C LEU A 215 -5.73 0.54 -6.27
N GLN A 216 -6.58 1.55 -6.46
CA GLN A 216 -8.04 1.36 -6.49
C GLN A 216 -8.49 0.44 -7.63
N ARG A 217 -7.83 0.50 -8.79
CA ARG A 217 -8.12 -0.39 -9.92
C ARG A 217 -7.73 -1.83 -9.60
N ILE A 218 -6.56 -2.03 -8.98
CA ILE A 218 -6.08 -3.34 -8.54
C ILE A 218 -7.01 -3.89 -7.46
N GLU A 219 -7.41 -3.09 -6.49
CA GLU A 219 -8.33 -3.50 -5.43
C GLU A 219 -9.70 -3.92 -6.00
N LYS A 220 -10.30 -3.09 -6.87
CA LYS A 220 -11.54 -3.44 -7.57
C LYS A 220 -11.40 -4.73 -8.38
N HIS A 221 -10.26 -4.91 -9.05
CA HIS A 221 -9.99 -6.14 -9.78
C HIS A 221 -9.85 -7.35 -8.85
N ASN A 222 -9.14 -7.23 -7.73
CA ASN A 222 -8.97 -8.28 -6.72
C ASN A 222 -10.32 -8.70 -6.12
N VAL A 223 -11.19 -7.73 -5.79
CA VAL A 223 -12.56 -8.00 -5.32
C VAL A 223 -13.34 -8.78 -6.38
N ARG A 224 -13.29 -8.35 -7.64
CA ARG A 224 -13.97 -9.03 -8.75
C ARG A 224 -13.45 -10.46 -8.95
N VAL A 225 -12.14 -10.67 -8.88
CA VAL A 225 -11.50 -12.01 -8.95
C VAL A 225 -11.92 -12.89 -7.76
N ALA A 226 -12.00 -12.33 -6.55
CA ALA A 226 -12.46 -13.06 -5.37
C ALA A 226 -13.93 -13.51 -5.54
N VAL A 227 -14.81 -12.60 -5.95
CA VAL A 227 -16.23 -12.92 -6.20
C VAL A 227 -16.38 -13.97 -7.30
N ALA A 228 -15.61 -13.86 -8.39
CA ALA A 228 -15.60 -14.84 -9.47
C ALA A 228 -15.28 -16.25 -8.96
N HIS A 229 -14.22 -16.38 -8.15
CA HIS A 229 -13.83 -17.66 -7.57
C HIS A 229 -14.85 -18.21 -6.58
N GLU A 230 -15.43 -17.37 -5.74
CA GLU A 230 -16.48 -17.80 -4.81
C GLU A 230 -17.71 -18.33 -5.57
N VAL A 231 -18.19 -17.59 -6.57
CA VAL A 231 -19.35 -17.97 -7.38
C VAL A 231 -19.10 -19.27 -8.13
N VAL A 232 -17.97 -19.40 -8.82
CA VAL A 232 -17.65 -20.63 -9.57
C VAL A 232 -17.48 -21.81 -8.63
N THR A 233 -16.82 -21.63 -7.48
CA THR A 233 -16.66 -22.69 -6.48
C THR A 233 -18.02 -23.17 -5.94
N LEU A 234 -18.95 -22.26 -5.70
CA LEU A 234 -20.32 -22.59 -5.29
C LEU A 234 -21.10 -23.36 -6.37
N LEU A 235 -20.95 -22.96 -7.64
CA LEU A 235 -21.59 -23.64 -8.77
C LEU A 235 -21.02 -25.04 -9.00
N VAL A 236 -19.70 -25.21 -8.86
CA VAL A 236 -19.03 -26.51 -8.91
C VAL A 236 -19.51 -27.39 -7.76
N ALA A 237 -19.59 -26.85 -6.54
CA ALA A 237 -20.12 -27.58 -5.39
C ALA A 237 -21.55 -28.06 -5.64
N LYS A 238 -22.41 -27.17 -6.13
CA LYS A 238 -23.79 -27.48 -6.48
C LYS A 238 -23.87 -28.63 -7.49
N ASN A 239 -23.14 -28.54 -8.59
CA ASN A 239 -23.17 -29.54 -9.65
C ASN A 239 -22.70 -30.92 -9.15
N LEU A 240 -21.56 -30.99 -8.45
CA LEU A 240 -21.05 -32.23 -7.87
C LEU A 240 -22.06 -32.89 -6.92
N LEU A 241 -22.69 -32.08 -6.06
CA LEU A 241 -23.69 -32.51 -5.11
C LEU A 241 -24.99 -32.96 -5.80
N GLU A 242 -25.43 -32.28 -6.86
CA GLU A 242 -26.61 -32.65 -7.64
C GLU A 242 -26.40 -33.97 -8.38
N VAL A 243 -25.27 -34.13 -9.07
CA VAL A 243 -24.94 -35.36 -9.81
C VAL A 243 -24.85 -36.55 -8.87
N ARG A 244 -24.17 -36.41 -7.73
CA ARG A 244 -24.08 -37.49 -6.73
C ARG A 244 -25.38 -37.72 -5.97
N GLY A 245 -26.11 -36.66 -5.67
CA GLY A 245 -27.41 -36.73 -5.01
C GLY A 245 -28.46 -37.49 -5.81
N HIS A 246 -28.48 -37.35 -7.14
CA HIS A 246 -29.38 -38.12 -8.00
C HIS A 246 -29.14 -39.63 -7.90
N ASN A 247 -27.89 -40.04 -7.72
CA ASN A 247 -27.53 -41.46 -7.60
C ASN A 247 -27.83 -42.05 -6.21
N ALA A 248 -28.04 -41.21 -5.19
CA ALA A 248 -28.23 -41.60 -3.80
C ALA A 248 -29.70 -41.87 -3.40
N GLY A 249 -30.65 -41.78 -4.34
CA GLY A 249 -32.08 -42.12 -4.12
C GLY A 249 -32.98 -40.92 -3.78
N LYS A 250 -34.20 -41.19 -3.27
CA LYS A 250 -35.19 -40.13 -2.97
C LYS A 250 -34.81 -39.39 -1.68
N SER A 251 -34.57 -38.09 -1.79
CA SER A 251 -34.26 -37.17 -0.68
C SER A 251 -32.99 -37.53 0.12
N PRO A 252 -31.81 -37.52 -0.51
CA PRO A 252 -30.57 -37.87 0.16
C PRO A 252 -30.19 -36.85 1.26
N LEU A 253 -29.52 -37.36 2.30
CA LEU A 253 -28.89 -36.52 3.32
C LEU A 253 -27.60 -35.89 2.76
N PHE A 254 -27.29 -34.68 3.19
CA PHE A 254 -26.17 -33.91 2.68
C PHE A 254 -24.80 -34.55 2.98
N TRP A 255 -24.53 -34.90 4.25
CA TRP A 255 -23.20 -35.33 4.67
C TRP A 255 -22.72 -36.64 4.02
N PRO A 256 -23.56 -37.67 3.84
CA PRO A 256 -23.17 -38.85 3.06
C PRO A 256 -22.79 -38.51 1.61
N VAL A 257 -23.60 -37.67 0.94
CA VAL A 257 -23.32 -37.25 -0.45
C VAL A 257 -22.04 -36.43 -0.54
N LEU A 258 -21.81 -35.50 0.41
CA LEU A 258 -20.57 -34.73 0.45
C LEU A 258 -19.35 -35.64 0.60
N LYS A 259 -19.43 -36.68 1.44
CA LYS A 259 -18.32 -37.62 1.64
C LYS A 259 -17.97 -38.38 0.35
N GLU A 260 -18.96 -38.82 -0.41
CA GLU A 260 -18.73 -39.45 -1.72
C GLU A 260 -18.10 -38.48 -2.74
N VAL A 261 -18.50 -37.20 -2.70
CA VAL A 261 -17.89 -36.16 -3.53
C VAL A 261 -16.43 -35.93 -3.11
N GLU A 262 -16.14 -35.84 -1.81
CA GLU A 262 -14.77 -35.68 -1.30
C GLU A 262 -13.87 -36.84 -1.72
N GLU A 263 -14.35 -38.08 -1.63
CA GLU A 263 -13.64 -39.28 -2.09
C GLU A 263 -13.33 -39.20 -3.60
N LEU A 264 -14.30 -38.81 -4.43
CA LEU A 264 -14.11 -38.61 -5.87
C LEU A 264 -13.05 -37.53 -6.18
N VAL A 265 -13.06 -36.43 -5.44
CA VAL A 265 -12.15 -35.29 -5.64
C VAL A 265 -10.71 -35.65 -5.25
N LEU A 266 -10.52 -36.52 -4.26
CA LEU A 266 -9.19 -36.99 -3.87
C LEU A 266 -8.53 -37.83 -4.96
N GLU A 267 -9.31 -38.62 -5.69
CA GLU A 267 -8.82 -39.54 -6.73
C GLU A 267 -8.53 -38.87 -8.07
N ARG A 268 -9.00 -37.64 -8.31
CA ARG A 268 -8.93 -37.00 -9.63
C ARG A 268 -8.26 -35.62 -9.59
N GLU A 269 -7.33 -35.40 -10.51
CA GLU A 269 -6.69 -34.08 -10.68
C GLU A 269 -7.60 -33.05 -11.33
N ARG A 270 -8.48 -33.50 -12.24
CA ARG A 270 -9.49 -32.68 -12.90
C ARG A 270 -10.79 -33.46 -13.03
N ILE A 271 -11.91 -32.77 -12.87
CA ILE A 271 -13.25 -33.33 -13.11
C ILE A 271 -13.97 -32.42 -14.09
N LEU A 272 -14.58 -33.01 -15.11
CA LEU A 272 -15.47 -32.30 -16.03
C LEU A 272 -16.78 -32.01 -15.30
N ILE A 273 -17.10 -30.73 -15.14
CA ILE A 273 -18.34 -30.26 -14.52
C ILE A 273 -19.29 -29.85 -15.63
N ASP A 274 -20.31 -30.67 -15.87
CA ASP A 274 -21.33 -30.49 -16.90
C ASP A 274 -22.54 -29.74 -16.33
N GLY A 275 -22.60 -28.42 -16.56
CA GLY A 275 -23.74 -27.62 -16.08
C GLY A 275 -23.38 -26.26 -15.49
N LEU A 276 -22.20 -25.72 -15.77
CA LEU A 276 -21.86 -24.37 -15.33
C LEU A 276 -22.54 -23.33 -16.25
N PRO A 277 -23.28 -22.34 -15.70
CA PRO A 277 -23.99 -21.36 -16.51
C PRO A 277 -23.06 -20.50 -17.38
N THR A 278 -23.27 -20.50 -18.70
CA THR A 278 -22.43 -19.73 -19.64
C THR A 278 -22.53 -18.22 -19.43
N SER A 279 -23.65 -17.73 -18.91
CA SER A 279 -23.85 -16.32 -18.57
C SER A 279 -22.88 -15.86 -17.47
N ILE A 280 -22.70 -16.66 -16.43
CA ILE A 280 -21.78 -16.39 -15.32
C ILE A 280 -20.34 -16.57 -15.77
N LEU A 281 -20.06 -17.62 -16.52
CA LEU A 281 -18.74 -17.90 -17.08
C LEU A 281 -18.25 -16.79 -18.03
N ARG A 282 -19.13 -16.17 -18.84
CA ARG A 282 -18.75 -15.02 -19.68
C ARG A 282 -18.37 -13.79 -18.85
N THR A 283 -19.06 -13.53 -17.75
CA THR A 283 -18.77 -12.41 -16.84
C THR A 283 -17.38 -12.51 -16.23
N PHE A 284 -16.87 -13.73 -16.04
CA PHE A 284 -15.61 -14.02 -15.33
C PHE A 284 -14.52 -14.67 -16.21
N SER A 285 -14.59 -14.45 -17.53
CA SER A 285 -13.71 -15.11 -18.51
C SER A 285 -12.20 -14.84 -18.32
N GLN A 286 -11.81 -13.77 -17.62
CA GLN A 286 -10.41 -13.38 -17.40
C GLN A 286 -10.01 -13.42 -15.92
N GLU A 287 -10.93 -13.82 -15.04
CA GLU A 287 -10.80 -13.65 -13.60
C GLU A 287 -10.52 -14.96 -12.85
N LEU A 288 -10.56 -16.12 -13.52
CA LEU A 288 -10.32 -17.42 -12.90
C LEU A 288 -8.86 -17.88 -13.02
N LEU A 289 -8.37 -18.61 -12.01
CA LEU A 289 -7.01 -19.17 -11.96
C LEU A 289 -6.80 -20.42 -12.84
N PHE A 290 -7.76 -20.73 -13.72
CA PHE A 290 -7.67 -21.87 -14.63
C PHE A 290 -8.34 -21.54 -15.95
N ASP A 291 -7.77 -22.09 -17.03
CA ASP A 291 -8.28 -21.86 -18.37
C ASP A 291 -9.56 -22.64 -18.64
N TYR A 292 -10.50 -21.98 -19.31
CA TYR A 292 -11.71 -22.58 -19.84
C TYR A 292 -12.16 -21.83 -21.10
N HIS A 293 -12.86 -22.52 -21.97
CA HIS A 293 -13.48 -21.92 -23.14
C HIS A 293 -14.97 -21.81 -22.91
N VAL A 294 -15.56 -20.63 -23.17
CA VAL A 294 -17.02 -20.46 -23.11
C VAL A 294 -17.53 -20.34 -24.54
N PRO A 295 -18.39 -21.26 -25.01
CA PRO A 295 -18.96 -21.15 -26.33
C PRO A 295 -19.88 -19.93 -26.43
N SER A 296 -20.05 -19.44 -27.65
CA SER A 296 -20.92 -18.29 -27.94
C SER A 296 -22.42 -18.60 -27.80
N LEU A 297 -22.80 -19.88 -27.92
CA LEU A 297 -24.17 -20.40 -27.89
C LEU A 297 -24.31 -21.49 -26.82
N GLY A 298 -25.45 -21.50 -26.11
CA GLY A 298 -25.77 -22.46 -25.05
C GLY A 298 -25.89 -21.82 -23.66
N ASP A 299 -26.72 -22.42 -22.79
CA ASP A 299 -27.00 -21.92 -21.44
C ASP A 299 -26.04 -22.49 -20.38
N VAL A 300 -25.44 -23.65 -20.66
CA VAL A 300 -24.50 -24.34 -19.78
C VAL A 300 -23.28 -24.85 -20.56
N GLU A 301 -22.15 -24.95 -19.88
CA GLU A 301 -20.89 -25.47 -20.43
C GLU A 301 -20.29 -26.57 -19.56
N ALA A 302 -19.57 -27.49 -20.21
CA ALA A 302 -18.78 -28.52 -19.57
C ALA A 302 -17.33 -28.04 -19.38
N VAL A 303 -16.94 -27.79 -18.13
CA VAL A 303 -15.63 -27.20 -17.83
C VAL A 303 -14.75 -28.19 -17.05
N PRO A 304 -13.50 -28.47 -17.48
CA PRO A 304 -12.57 -29.30 -16.73
C PRO A 304 -12.01 -28.51 -15.54
N VAL A 305 -12.55 -28.74 -14.35
CA VAL A 305 -12.20 -28.00 -13.14
C VAL A 305 -11.04 -28.68 -12.40
N PRO A 306 -9.98 -27.95 -11.99
CA PRO A 306 -8.84 -28.52 -11.27
C PRO A 306 -9.16 -28.86 -9.81
N ARG A 307 -8.42 -29.83 -9.26
CA ARG A 307 -8.57 -30.35 -7.88
C ARG A 307 -8.59 -29.27 -6.80
N ILE A 308 -7.84 -28.18 -6.97
CA ILE A 308 -7.84 -27.08 -5.99
C ILE A 308 -9.21 -26.41 -5.85
N ILE A 309 -9.91 -26.19 -6.96
CA ILE A 309 -11.27 -25.62 -6.97
C ILE A 309 -12.28 -26.67 -6.51
N LEU A 310 -12.12 -27.93 -6.93
CA LEU A 310 -12.98 -29.04 -6.48
C LEU A 310 -12.90 -29.25 -4.96
N THR A 311 -11.71 -29.17 -4.38
CA THR A 311 -11.50 -29.29 -2.93
C THR A 311 -12.12 -28.09 -2.21
N SER A 312 -11.94 -26.89 -2.76
CA SER A 312 -12.57 -25.67 -2.24
C SER A 312 -14.09 -25.75 -2.29
N ALA A 313 -14.66 -26.38 -3.32
CA ALA A 313 -16.09 -26.60 -3.48
C ALA A 313 -16.65 -27.48 -2.35
N CYS A 314 -15.98 -28.59 -2.01
CA CYS A 314 -16.35 -29.42 -0.86
C CYS A 314 -16.30 -28.65 0.45
N HIS A 315 -15.22 -27.89 0.69
CA HIS A 315 -15.07 -27.09 1.91
C HIS A 315 -16.14 -26.00 2.04
N VAL A 316 -16.44 -25.29 0.95
CA VAL A 316 -17.49 -24.25 0.93
C VAL A 316 -18.85 -24.88 1.19
N ALA A 317 -19.18 -26.01 0.57
CA ALA A 317 -20.42 -26.72 0.83
C ALA A 317 -20.54 -27.16 2.31
N GLY A 318 -19.47 -27.72 2.87
CA GLY A 318 -19.41 -28.11 4.28
C GLY A 318 -19.63 -26.92 5.23
N ARG A 319 -18.92 -25.80 5.02
CA ARG A 319 -19.09 -24.58 5.82
C ARG A 319 -20.51 -24.00 5.72
N LEU A 320 -21.09 -23.98 4.51
CA LEU A 320 -22.47 -23.56 4.31
C LEU A 320 -23.45 -24.47 5.05
N ALA A 321 -23.25 -25.79 5.00
CA ALA A 321 -24.07 -26.75 5.73
C ALA A 321 -23.97 -26.56 7.26
N ASP A 322 -22.76 -26.37 7.80
CA ASP A 322 -22.55 -26.10 9.23
C ASP A 322 -23.23 -24.78 9.66
N SER A 323 -23.24 -23.76 8.80
CA SER A 323 -23.89 -22.46 9.07
C SER A 323 -25.42 -22.55 9.25
N LEU A 324 -26.05 -23.63 8.76
CA LEU A 324 -27.49 -23.85 8.88
C LEU A 324 -27.92 -24.30 10.28
N LYS A 325 -26.96 -24.61 11.19
CA LYS A 325 -27.21 -24.99 12.59
C LYS A 325 -28.23 -26.13 12.77
N LYS A 326 -28.27 -27.07 11.81
CA LYS A 326 -29.10 -28.29 11.89
C LYS A 326 -28.25 -29.50 12.26
N LYS A 327 -28.87 -30.51 12.87
CA LYS A 327 -28.18 -31.78 13.15
C LYS A 327 -27.75 -32.44 11.83
N LYS A 328 -26.55 -33.03 11.80
CA LYS A 328 -25.99 -33.67 10.60
C LYS A 328 -26.91 -34.77 10.03
N SER A 329 -27.60 -35.51 10.90
CA SER A 329 -28.54 -36.58 10.52
C SER A 329 -29.85 -36.09 9.90
N GLU A 330 -30.18 -34.80 10.01
CA GLU A 330 -31.46 -34.22 9.58
C GLU A 330 -31.29 -33.26 8.39
N LEU A 331 -30.04 -32.98 7.99
CA LEU A 331 -29.76 -32.00 6.94
C LEU A 331 -29.92 -32.65 5.55
N SER A 332 -31.05 -32.36 4.90
CA SER A 332 -31.33 -32.78 3.53
C SER A 332 -30.41 -32.08 2.52
N LEU A 333 -30.03 -32.78 1.45
CA LEU A 333 -29.28 -32.20 0.33
C LEU A 333 -29.98 -30.99 -0.31
N VAL A 334 -31.30 -31.08 -0.52
CA VAL A 334 -32.12 -30.02 -1.14
C VAL A 334 -32.02 -28.70 -0.39
N THR A 335 -32.01 -28.75 0.94
CA THR A 335 -31.85 -27.54 1.78
C THR A 335 -30.49 -26.87 1.53
N VAL A 336 -29.42 -27.63 1.41
CA VAL A 336 -28.07 -27.09 1.18
C VAL A 336 -27.93 -26.55 -0.24
N LEU A 337 -28.44 -27.25 -1.25
CA LEU A 337 -28.49 -26.75 -2.64
C LEU A 337 -29.26 -25.43 -2.74
N GLY A 338 -30.39 -25.33 -2.05
CA GLY A 338 -31.15 -24.08 -1.94
C GLY A 338 -30.35 -22.95 -1.29
N ARG A 339 -29.54 -23.25 -0.27
CA ARG A 339 -28.63 -22.27 0.36
C ARG A 339 -27.52 -21.83 -0.59
N ILE A 340 -26.92 -22.76 -1.33
CA ILE A 340 -25.88 -22.46 -2.33
C ILE A 340 -26.40 -21.51 -3.40
N ASN A 341 -27.59 -21.76 -3.96
CA ASN A 341 -28.19 -20.87 -4.96
C ASN A 341 -28.41 -19.44 -4.43
N ARG A 342 -28.83 -19.30 -3.16
CA ARG A 342 -28.98 -17.97 -2.54
C ARG A 342 -27.64 -17.26 -2.37
N GLU A 343 -26.61 -17.99 -1.97
CA GLU A 343 -25.26 -17.44 -1.80
C GLU A 343 -24.70 -16.96 -3.15
N VAL A 344 -24.85 -17.76 -4.22
CA VAL A 344 -24.49 -17.35 -5.58
C VAL A 344 -25.21 -16.05 -5.97
N ALA A 345 -26.52 -15.94 -5.73
CA ALA A 345 -27.27 -14.73 -6.04
C ALA A 345 -26.85 -13.51 -5.20
N VAL A 346 -26.39 -13.71 -3.97
CA VAL A 346 -25.85 -12.64 -3.13
C VAL A 346 -24.55 -12.12 -3.72
N ARG A 347 -23.60 -13.01 -4.01
CA ARG A 347 -22.27 -12.66 -4.54
C ARG A 347 -22.33 -12.04 -5.93
N MET A 348 -23.25 -12.51 -6.77
CA MET A 348 -23.49 -11.92 -8.09
C MET A 348 -24.03 -10.48 -8.06
N ARG A 349 -24.41 -9.93 -6.89
CA ARG A 349 -24.78 -8.50 -6.74
C ARG A 349 -23.61 -7.61 -6.29
N GLU A 350 -22.47 -8.21 -5.94
CA GLU A 350 -21.24 -7.50 -5.57
C GLU A 350 -20.38 -7.16 -6.81
N VAL A 351 -20.75 -7.69 -7.97
CA VAL A 351 -20.21 -7.45 -9.31
C VAL A 351 -21.25 -6.70 -10.11
#